data_AF-A0A1F8QQI5-F1
#
_entry.id   AF-A0A1F8QQI5-F1
#
_cell.length_a   1.000
_cell.length_b   1.000
_cell.length_c   1.000
_cell.angle_alpha   90.00
_cell.angle_beta   90.00
_cell.angle_gamma   90.00
#
_symmetry.space_group_name_H-M   'P 1'
#
loop_
_entity.id
_entity.type
_entity.pdbx_description
1 polymer ?
#
loop_
_entity_poly.entity_id
_entity_poly.type
_entity_poly.pdbx_seq_one_letter_code
_entity_poly.pdbx_strand_id
1 'polypeptide(L)'
;MLTDLNGLLTLFLALTGFAALAAVVVDVLKRLNVIGDGQAPLASLIINLVGFVLFVLANILGLDVAGLDKVLGSVASLLVTLLGLLWPLIASRGFHAGLRGVPLLSYSHKR
;
A
#
# COMPACT_ATOMS: atom_id res chain seq x y z
N MET A 1 -31.57 2.12 9.12
CA MET A 1 -30.82 2.12 10.40
C MET A 1 -30.08 0.80 10.50
N LEU A 2 -28.80 0.76 10.15
CA LEU A 2 -27.93 -0.39 10.42
C LEU A 2 -27.51 -0.30 11.89
N THR A 3 -28.35 -0.80 12.80
CA THR A 3 -28.07 -0.82 14.25
C THR A 3 -27.28 -2.04 14.69
N ASP A 4 -27.00 -2.99 13.78
CA ASP A 4 -26.23 -4.19 14.10
C ASP A 4 -24.74 -3.99 13.83
N LEU A 5 -23.95 -4.08 14.91
CA LEU A 5 -22.49 -3.99 14.88
C LEU A 5 -21.89 -5.05 13.94
N ASN A 6 -22.48 -6.24 13.90
CA ASN A 6 -22.10 -7.32 12.99
C ASN A 6 -22.33 -6.95 11.52
N GLY A 7 -23.41 -6.23 11.22
CA GLY A 7 -23.71 -5.74 9.87
C GLY A 7 -22.69 -4.69 9.41
N LEU A 8 -22.29 -3.78 10.31
CA LEU A 8 -21.23 -2.80 10.02
C LEU A 8 -19.87 -3.46 9.83
N LEU A 9 -19.53 -4.47 10.63
CA LEU A 9 -18.29 -5.24 10.51
C LEU A 9 -18.23 -6.03 9.20
N THR A 10 -19.33 -6.67 8.78
CA THR A 10 -19.37 -7.38 7.50
C THR A 10 -19.27 -6.43 6.31
N LEU A 11 -19.91 -5.27 6.38
CA LEU A 11 -19.83 -4.25 5.33
C LEU A 11 -18.42 -3.66 5.25
N PHE A 12 -17.77 -3.43 6.39
CA PHE A 12 -16.38 -2.99 6.43
C PHE A 12 -15.39 -4.05 5.92
N LEU A 13 -15.59 -5.32 6.26
CA LEU A 13 -14.78 -6.42 5.69
C LEU A 13 -14.99 -6.57 4.18
N ALA A 14 -16.14 -6.14 3.66
CA ALA A 14 -16.42 -6.11 2.23
C ALA A 14 -15.78 -4.90 1.50
N LEU A 15 -15.23 -3.91 2.21
CA LEU A 15 -14.51 -2.77 1.63
C LEU A 15 -13.09 -3.18 1.18
N THR A 16 -13.05 -3.88 0.06
CA THR A 16 -11.80 -4.35 -0.55
C THR A 16 -10.96 -3.21 -1.12
N GLY A 17 -11.60 -2.12 -1.57
CA GLY A 17 -10.91 -0.96 -2.14
C GLY A 17 -10.14 -0.15 -1.10
N PHE A 18 -10.72 0.04 0.08
CA PHE A 18 -10.03 0.65 1.22
C PHE A 18 -8.84 -0.21 1.69
N ALA A 19 -9.02 -1.53 1.81
CA ALA A 19 -7.95 -2.45 2.18
C ALA A 19 -6.79 -2.42 1.16
N ALA A 20 -7.10 -2.36 -0.13
CA ALA A 20 -6.10 -2.21 -1.19
C ALA A 20 -5.32 -0.90 -1.05
N LEU A 21 -5.99 0.23 -0.78
CA LEU A 21 -5.34 1.52 -0.59
C LEU A 21 -4.47 1.55 0.67
N ALA A 22 -4.96 0.99 1.78
CA ALA A 22 -4.19 0.83 3.00
C ALA A 22 -2.90 0.01 2.77
N ALA A 23 -2.99 -1.08 2.01
CA ALA A 23 -1.83 -1.88 1.63
C ALA A 23 -0.80 -1.09 0.82
N VAL A 24 -1.25 -0.27 -0.14
CA VAL A 24 -0.37 0.62 -0.92
C VAL A 24 0.32 1.64 -0.03
N VAL A 25 -0.40 2.26 0.90
CA VAL A 25 0.16 3.24 1.83
C VAL A 25 1.25 2.59 2.70
N VAL A 26 0.99 1.39 3.24
CA VAL A 26 2.00 0.65 4.02
C VAL A 26 3.21 0.30 3.15
N ASP A 27 3.01 -0.16 1.92
CA ASP A 27 4.11 -0.48 1.00
C ASP A 27 4.97 0.75 0.68
N VAL A 28 4.35 1.91 0.44
CA VAL A 28 5.05 3.19 0.23
C VAL A 28 5.82 3.60 1.48
N LEU A 29 5.20 3.54 2.67
CA LEU A 29 5.85 3.92 3.92
C LEU A 29 7.06 3.02 4.25
N LYS A 30 6.97 1.72 3.93
CA LYS A 30 8.12 0.81 4.05
C LYS A 30 9.22 1.15 3.04
N ARG A 31 8.88 1.42 1.78
CA ARG A 31 9.85 1.78 0.74
C ARG A 31 10.60 3.08 1.04
N LEU A 32 9.94 4.02 1.71
CA LEU A 32 10.56 5.26 2.20
C LEU A 32 11.35 5.08 3.51
N ASN A 33 11.47 3.86 4.03
CA ASN A 33 12.15 3.53 5.29
C ASN A 33 11.57 4.26 6.51
N VAL A 34 10.31 4.72 6.43
CA VAL A 34 9.60 5.39 7.55
C VAL A 34 9.16 4.36 8.59
N ILE A 35 8.92 3.12 8.16
CA ILE A 35 8.50 2.00 9.01
C ILE A 35 9.56 0.91 8.95
N GLY A 36 10.08 0.50 10.11
CA GLY A 36 11.07 -0.57 10.21
C GLY A 36 10.50 -1.94 9.82
N ASP A 37 11.37 -2.83 9.35
CA ASP A 37 11.01 -4.22 9.08
C ASP A 37 10.50 -4.90 10.36
N GLY A 38 9.27 -5.42 10.29
CA GLY A 38 8.53 -5.98 11.44
C GLY A 38 7.40 -5.10 11.98
N GLN A 39 7.36 -3.80 11.66
CA GLN A 39 6.27 -2.90 12.08
C GLN A 39 5.12 -2.79 11.06
N ALA A 40 5.26 -3.44 9.89
CA ALA A 40 4.22 -3.50 8.86
C ALA A 40 2.85 -4.01 9.36
N PRO A 41 2.79 -5.08 10.19
CA PRO A 41 1.52 -5.57 10.73
C PRO A 41 0.87 -4.55 11.66
N LEU A 42 1.64 -3.87 12.51
CA LEU A 42 1.15 -2.83 13.42
C LEU A 42 0.65 -1.60 12.65
N ALA A 43 1.39 -1.15 11.64
CA ALA A 43 0.99 -0.03 10.81
C ALA A 43 -0.30 -0.33 10.02
N SER A 44 -0.43 -1.53 9.47
CA SER A 44 -1.66 -1.99 8.80
C SER A 44 -2.84 -2.05 9.76
N LEU A 45 -2.62 -2.54 10.99
CA LEU A 45 -3.65 -2.59 12.02
C LEU A 45 -4.13 -1.19 12.40
N ILE A 46 -3.21 -0.23 12.61
CA ILE A 46 -3.55 1.15 12.94
C ILE A 46 -4.33 1.80 11.78
N ILE A 47 -3.89 1.63 10.53
CA ILE A 47 -4.56 2.20 9.36
C ILE A 47 -5.97 1.60 9.20
N ASN A 48 -6.13 0.29 9.39
CA ASN A 48 -7.43 -0.35 9.32
C ASN A 48 -8.35 0.09 10.47
N LEU A 49 -7.82 0.28 11.67
CA LEU A 49 -8.60 0.77 12.82
C LEU A 49 -9.09 2.21 12.58
N VAL A 50 -8.21 3.10 12.11
CA VAL A 50 -8.57 4.48 11.75
C VAL A 50 -9.57 4.48 10.60
N GLY A 51 -9.37 3.62 9.60
CA GLY A 51 -10.30 3.40 8.50
C GLY A 51 -11.69 2.98 8.95
N PHE A 52 -11.77 2.07 9.92
CA PHE A 52 -13.04 1.64 10.49
C PHE A 52 -13.77 2.77 11.21
N VAL A 53 -13.06 3.57 11.99
CA VAL A 53 -13.65 4.74 12.68
C VAL A 53 -14.21 5.74 11.66
N LEU A 54 -13.45 6.03 10.60
CA LEU A 54 -13.90 6.92 9.51
C LEU A 54 -15.09 6.32 8.73
N PHE A 55 -15.09 5.01 8.51
CA PHE A 55 -16.20 4.29 7.88
C PHE A 55 -17.50 4.42 8.68
N VAL A 56 -17.43 4.22 10.00
CA VAL A 56 -18.58 4.38 10.89
C VAL A 56 -19.09 5.83 10.87
N LEU A 57 -18.19 6.82 10.94
CA LEU A 57 -18.56 8.23 10.82
C LEU A 57 -19.21 8.57 9.47
N ALA A 58 -18.66 8.05 8.37
CA ALA A 58 -19.21 8.25 7.03
C ALA A 58 -20.60 7.62 6.86
N ASN A 59 -20.82 6.46 7.49
CA ASN A 59 -22.12 5.78 7.49
C ASN A 59 -23.17 6.57 8.29
N ILE A 60 -22.78 7.15 9.43
CA ILE A 60 -23.64 8.03 10.24
C ILE A 60 -24.04 9.29 9.46
N LEU A 61 -23.14 9.83 8.64
CA LEU A 61 -23.38 11.00 7.78
C LEU A 61 -24.17 10.67 6.50
N GLY A 62 -24.48 9.40 6.25
CA GLY A 62 -25.26 8.96 5.09
C GLY A 62 -24.50 9.02 3.76
N LEU A 63 -23.17 9.00 3.77
CA LEU A 63 -22.36 8.99 2.56
C LEU A 63 -22.46 7.63 1.84
N ASP A 64 -22.42 7.63 0.51
CA ASP A 64 -22.34 6.39 -0.29
C ASP A 64 -20.95 5.77 -0.17
N VAL A 65 -20.81 4.92 0.84
CA VAL A 65 -19.55 4.29 1.18
C VAL A 65 -19.13 3.23 0.14
N ALA A 66 -20.09 2.64 -0.58
CA ALA A 66 -19.83 1.68 -1.64
C ALA A 66 -19.25 2.35 -2.90
N GLY A 67 -19.75 3.55 -3.24
CA GLY A 67 -19.18 4.38 -4.29
C GLY A 67 -17.73 4.80 -3.97
N LEU A 68 -17.48 5.23 -2.73
CA LEU A 68 -16.14 5.61 -2.27
C LEU A 68 -15.15 4.44 -2.31
N ASP A 69 -15.57 3.23 -1.92
CA ASP A 69 -14.70 2.05 -1.95
C ASP A 69 -14.22 1.71 -3.37
N LYS A 70 -15.10 1.81 -4.37
CA LYS A 70 -14.74 1.58 -5.78
C LYS A 70 -13.70 2.59 -6.28
N VAL A 71 -13.85 3.85 -5.89
CA VAL A 71 -12.87 4.90 -6.23
C VAL A 71 -11.54 4.61 -5.56
N LEU A 72 -11.54 4.28 -4.26
CA LEU A 72 -10.33 3.93 -3.52
C LEU A 72 -9.61 2.72 -4.11
N GLY A 73 -10.34 1.67 -4.50
CA GLY A 73 -9.77 0.49 -5.15
C GLY A 73 -9.16 0.80 -6.53
N SER A 74 -9.79 1.69 -7.29
CA SER A 74 -9.25 2.14 -8.59
C SER A 74 -7.98 2.97 -8.42
N VAL A 75 -7.97 3.89 -7.45
CA VAL A 75 -6.80 4.71 -7.10
C VAL A 75 -5.65 3.83 -6.59
N ALA A 76 -5.93 2.87 -5.72
CA ALA A 76 -4.94 1.91 -5.24
C ALA A 76 -4.32 1.12 -6.40
N SER A 77 -5.14 0.62 -7.32
CA SER A 77 -4.67 -0.13 -8.49
C SER A 77 -3.77 0.72 -9.39
N LEU A 78 -4.14 1.98 -9.62
CA LEU A 78 -3.31 2.93 -10.38
C LEU A 78 -1.97 3.20 -9.68
N LEU A 79 -1.98 3.42 -8.37
CA LEU A 79 -0.76 3.66 -7.59
C LEU A 79 0.17 2.44 -7.58
N VAL A 80 -0.36 1.22 -7.42
CA VAL A 80 0.44 -0.02 -7.54
C VAL A 80 1.06 -0.12 -8.92
N THR A 81 0.29 0.16 -9.98
CA THR A 81 0.78 0.08 -11.36
C THR A 81 1.89 1.11 -11.60
N LEU A 82 1.70 2.35 -11.14
CA LEU A 82 2.72 3.41 -11.26
C LEU A 82 3.97 3.10 -10.45
N LEU A 83 3.83 2.64 -9.20
CA LEU A 83 4.95 2.23 -8.37
C LEU A 83 5.68 1.03 -8.98
N GLY A 84 4.96 0.06 -9.53
CA GLY A 84 5.52 -1.10 -10.21
C GLY A 84 6.31 -0.74 -11.48
N LEU A 85 5.93 0.32 -12.18
CA LEU A 85 6.64 0.81 -13.37
C LEU A 85 7.83 1.72 -13.03
N LEU A 86 7.67 2.61 -12.05
CA LEU A 86 8.70 3.60 -11.70
C LEU A 86 9.79 3.01 -10.81
N TRP A 87 9.45 2.07 -9.93
CA TRP A 87 10.40 1.50 -8.97
C TRP A 87 11.55 0.75 -9.64
N PRO A 88 11.35 -0.12 -10.65
CA PRO A 88 12.44 -0.78 -11.35
C PRO A 88 13.39 0.21 -12.03
N LEU A 89 12.88 1.35 -12.53
CA LEU A 89 13.69 2.40 -13.14
C LEU A 89 14.56 3.14 -12.12
N ILE A 90 14.01 3.42 -10.93
CA ILE A 90 14.75 4.07 -9.84
C ILE A 90 15.78 3.11 -9.25
N ALA A 91 15.37 1.86 -9.00
CA ALA A 91 16.25 0.82 -8.52
C ALA A 91 17.39 0.54 -9.51
N SER A 92 17.12 0.44 -10.82
CA SER A 92 18.17 0.20 -11.83
C SER A 92 19.18 1.34 -11.89
N ARG A 93 18.75 2.60 -11.75
CA ARG A 93 19.66 3.75 -11.62
C ARG A 93 20.50 3.70 -10.33
N GLY A 94 19.88 3.31 -9.21
CA GLY A 94 20.59 3.11 -7.95
C GLY A 94 21.66 2.01 -8.03
N PHE A 95 21.31 0.86 -8.60
CA PHE A 95 22.25 -0.23 -8.85
C PHE A 95 23.35 0.18 -9.84
N HIS A 96 23.03 0.89 -10.93
CA HIS A 96 24.04 1.39 -11.87
C HIS A 96 24.99 2.42 -11.25
N ALA A 97 24.49 3.28 -10.36
CA ALA A 97 25.32 4.24 -9.63
C ALA A 97 26.20 3.55 -8.58
N GLY A 98 25.68 2.54 -7.87
CA GLY A 98 26.42 1.76 -6.89
C GLY A 98 27.45 0.80 -7.50
N LEU A 99 27.19 0.29 -8.70
CA LEU A 99 28.11 -0.57 -9.45
C LEU A 99 29.16 0.21 -10.26
N ARG A 100 29.04 1.54 -10.32
CA ARG A 100 30.03 2.42 -10.96
C ARG A 100 31.28 2.51 -10.07
N GLY A 101 32.18 1.55 -10.22
CA GLY A 101 33.50 1.55 -9.55
C GLY A 101 33.87 0.25 -8.85
N VAL A 102 32.95 -0.73 -8.75
CA VAL A 102 33.33 -2.09 -8.34
C VAL A 102 33.75 -2.87 -9.58
N PRO A 103 34.99 -3.37 -9.66
CA PRO A 103 35.40 -4.26 -10.74
C PRO A 103 34.57 -5.54 -10.62
N LEU A 104 33.54 -5.65 -11.44
CA LEU A 104 32.81 -6.90 -11.61
C LEU A 104 33.83 -7.93 -12.12
N LEU A 105 34.16 -8.88 -11.23
CA LEU A 105 35.11 -9.96 -11.46
C LEU A 105 34.78 -10.71 -12.76
N SER A 106 35.49 -10.35 -13.82
CA SER A 106 35.78 -11.24 -14.94
C SER A 106 37.12 -10.83 -15.55
N TYR A 107 38.18 -11.01 -14.77
CA TYR A 107 39.46 -11.39 -15.36
C TYR A 107 39.31 -12.82 -15.88
N SER A 108 38.82 -12.95 -17.12
CA SER A 108 39.04 -14.17 -17.89
C SER A 108 40.50 -14.17 -18.30
N HIS A 109 41.34 -14.87 -17.54
CA HIS A 109 42.66 -15.26 -18.00
C HIS A 109 42.48 -16.11 -19.26
N LYS A 110 42.67 -15.50 -20.44
CA LYS A 110 42.94 -16.25 -21.66
C LYS A 110 44.32 -16.90 -21.49
N ARG A 111 44.32 -18.22 -21.63
CA ARG A 111 45.50 -19.08 -21.78
C ARG A 111 46.33 -18.67 -22.99
#